data_AF-A0A6N3DI65-F1
#
_entry.id   AF-A0A6N3DI65-F1
#
_cell.length_a   1.000
_cell.length_b   1.000
_cell.length_c   1.000
_cell.angle_alpha   90.00
_cell.angle_beta   90.00
_cell.angle_gamma   90.00
#
_symmetry.space_group_name_H-M   'P 1'
#
loop_
_entity.id
_entity.type
_entity.pdbx_description
1 polymer ?
#
loop_
_entity_poly.entity_id
_entity_poly.type
_entity_poly.pdbx_seq_one_letter_code
_entity_poly.pdbx_strand_id
1 'polypeptide(L)'
;MKYGIRNGFAELEANKDDLIYYQKSSSLLEEIENVYHIIDMSQTELKEEAKAIYDDSFNILISGKKPKFIFEELTEKKEQIFKLSTKDFE
;
A
#
# COMPACT_ATOMS: atom_id res chain seq x y z
N MET A 1 -4.80 -33.85 -24.55
CA MET A 1 -3.88 -33.71 -23.40
C MET A 1 -2.90 -32.52 -23.51
N LYS A 2 -3.19 -31.43 -24.25
CA LYS A 2 -2.30 -30.23 -24.30
C LYS A 2 -2.77 -29.04 -23.44
N TYR A 3 -3.96 -29.08 -22.86
CA TYR A 3 -4.56 -27.95 -22.14
C TYR A 3 -4.16 -27.85 -20.66
N GLY A 4 -3.85 -28.98 -19.99
CA GLY A 4 -3.50 -28.98 -18.55
C GLY A 4 -2.16 -28.30 -18.25
N ILE A 5 -1.18 -28.40 -19.15
CA ILE A 5 0.13 -27.78 -18.98
C ILE A 5 0.04 -26.25 -19.11
N ARG A 6 -0.80 -25.74 -20.02
CA ARG A 6 -0.94 -24.29 -20.26
C ARG A 6 -1.63 -23.57 -19.09
N ASN A 7 -2.57 -24.21 -18.41
CA ASN A 7 -3.22 -23.66 -17.22
C ASN A 7 -2.25 -23.63 -16.03
N GLY A 8 -1.44 -24.67 -15.83
CA GLY A 8 -0.44 -24.70 -14.76
C GLY A 8 0.62 -23.61 -14.87
N PHE A 9 1.06 -23.26 -16.10
CA PHE A 9 1.98 -22.14 -16.30
C PHE A 9 1.33 -20.78 -16.02
N ALA A 10 0.09 -20.57 -16.46
CA ALA A 10 -0.63 -19.31 -16.21
C ALA A 10 -0.91 -19.09 -14.70
N GLU A 11 -1.24 -20.15 -13.97
CA GLU A 11 -1.41 -20.09 -12.50
C GLU A 11 -0.07 -19.83 -11.79
N LEU A 12 1.02 -20.44 -12.25
CA LEU A 12 2.37 -20.16 -11.72
C LEU A 12 2.81 -18.71 -11.95
N GLU A 13 2.55 -18.16 -13.14
CA GLU A 13 2.85 -16.76 -13.46
C GLU A 13 1.97 -15.80 -12.65
N ALA A 14 0.66 -16.05 -12.56
CA ALA A 14 -0.25 -15.24 -11.75
C ALA A 14 0.16 -15.22 -10.27
N ASN A 15 0.56 -16.37 -9.70
CA ASN A 15 1.03 -16.44 -8.31
C ASN A 15 2.34 -15.67 -8.08
N LYS A 16 3.22 -15.60 -9.09
CA LYS A 16 4.45 -14.80 -9.01
C LYS A 16 4.14 -13.31 -9.07
N ASP A 17 3.28 -12.89 -9.99
CA ASP A 17 2.87 -11.49 -10.10
C ASP A 17 2.17 -11.02 -8.83
N ASP A 18 1.27 -11.83 -8.28
CA ASP A 18 0.58 -11.57 -7.03
C ASP A 18 1.58 -11.41 -5.87
N LEU A 19 2.59 -12.27 -5.79
CA LEU A 19 3.65 -12.16 -4.79
C LEU A 19 4.46 -10.86 -4.95
N ILE A 20 4.80 -10.49 -6.18
CA ILE A 20 5.54 -9.25 -6.48
C ILE A 20 4.72 -8.03 -6.05
N TYR A 21 3.43 -7.98 -6.38
CA TYR A 21 2.56 -6.87 -5.98
C TYR A 21 2.36 -6.81 -4.47
N TYR A 22 2.29 -7.96 -3.79
CA TYR A 22 2.22 -7.99 -2.34
C TYR A 22 3.48 -7.43 -1.70
N GLN A 23 4.67 -7.83 -2.19
CA GLN A 23 5.94 -7.28 -1.71
C GLN A 23 6.01 -5.75 -1.91
N LYS A 24 5.62 -5.26 -3.09
CA LYS A 24 5.56 -3.81 -3.36
C LYS A 24 4.59 -3.09 -2.44
N SER A 25 3.44 -3.71 -2.16
CA SER A 25 2.42 -3.16 -1.25
C SER A 25 2.93 -3.06 0.18
N SER A 26 3.65 -4.07 0.67
CA SER A 26 4.31 -4.01 1.98
C SER A 26 5.33 -2.87 2.06
N SER A 27 6.17 -2.70 1.03
CA SER A 27 7.12 -1.58 0.98
C SER A 27 6.41 -0.22 0.96
N LEU A 28 5.28 -0.08 0.27
CA LEU A 28 4.49 1.14 0.31
C LEU A 28 3.93 1.43 1.70
N LEU A 29 3.50 0.41 2.44
CA LEU A 29 3.02 0.59 3.80
C LEU A 29 4.13 1.08 4.73
N GLU A 30 5.35 0.53 4.62
CA GLU A 30 6.52 1.01 5.38
C GLU A 30 6.82 2.49 5.07
N GLU A 31 6.73 2.89 3.80
CA GLU A 31 6.92 4.30 3.41
C GLU A 31 5.84 5.22 4.00
N ILE A 32 4.57 4.78 3.99
CA ILE A 32 3.46 5.50 4.63
C ILE A 32 3.68 5.61 6.14
N GLU A 33 4.07 4.51 6.79
CA GLU A 33 4.37 4.47 8.21
C GLU A 33 5.48 5.47 8.59
N ASN A 34 6.54 5.54 7.79
CA ASN A 34 7.63 6.48 8.01
C ASN A 34 7.15 7.94 7.99
N VAL A 35 6.29 8.30 7.02
CA VAL A 35 5.73 9.67 6.95
C VAL A 35 4.78 9.92 8.12
N TYR A 36 3.93 8.94 8.45
CA TYR A 36 3.05 9.01 9.62
C TYR A 36 3.84 9.27 10.91
N HIS A 37 4.92 8.51 11.18
CA HIS A 37 5.75 8.71 12.38
C HIS A 37 6.36 10.11 12.43
N ILE A 38 6.79 10.67 11.29
CA ILE A 38 7.30 12.04 11.24
C ILE A 38 6.23 13.05 11.66
N ILE A 39 5.00 12.91 11.17
CA ILE A 39 3.87 13.79 11.52
C ILE A 39 3.45 13.57 12.99
N ASP A 40 3.39 12.33 13.46
CA ASP A 40 3.01 12.00 14.83
C ASP A 40 4.00 12.58 15.86
N MET A 41 5.29 12.63 15.51
CA MET A 41 6.32 13.26 16.31
C MET A 41 6.31 14.79 16.27
N SER A 42 5.63 15.43 15.32
CA SER A 42 5.55 16.90 15.22
C SER A 42 4.50 17.48 16.18
N GLN A 43 4.38 18.81 16.31
CA GLN A 43 3.31 19.47 17.07
C GLN A 43 2.20 20.00 16.16
N THR A 44 1.86 19.24 15.11
CA THR A 44 0.81 19.59 14.15
C THR A 44 -0.57 19.08 14.56
N GLU A 45 -1.61 19.73 14.05
CA GLU A 45 -3.01 19.27 14.11
C GLU A 45 -3.31 18.16 13.09
N LEU A 46 -2.40 17.91 12.14
CA LEU A 46 -2.56 16.91 11.08
C LEU A 46 -2.39 15.45 11.54
N LYS A 47 -2.08 15.20 12.83
CA LYS A 47 -1.82 13.84 13.35
C LYS A 47 -2.99 12.88 13.18
N GLU A 48 -4.21 13.36 13.44
CA GLU A 48 -5.41 12.54 13.34
C GLU A 48 -5.68 12.13 11.88
N GLU A 49 -5.46 13.05 10.93
CA GLU A 49 -5.56 12.77 9.50
C GLU A 49 -4.47 11.80 9.03
N ALA A 50 -3.23 11.99 9.47
CA ALA A 50 -2.12 11.09 9.16
C ALA A 50 -2.36 9.67 9.70
N LYS A 51 -2.87 9.56 10.94
CA LYS A 51 -3.24 8.29 11.54
C LYS A 51 -4.35 7.61 10.75
N ALA A 52 -5.38 8.34 10.34
CA ALA A 52 -6.47 7.80 9.53
C ALA A 52 -5.95 7.24 8.19
N ILE A 53 -5.03 7.94 7.53
CA ILE A 53 -4.40 7.45 6.30
C ILE A 53 -3.59 6.17 6.55
N TYR A 54 -2.81 6.10 7.64
CA TYR A 54 -2.06 4.90 8.00
C TYR A 54 -2.98 3.71 8.31
N ASP A 55 -4.01 3.90 9.14
CA ASP A 55 -4.97 2.85 9.49
C ASP A 55 -5.71 2.33 8.26
N ASP A 56 -6.15 3.22 7.37
CA ASP A 56 -6.76 2.85 6.08
C ASP A 56 -5.80 2.02 5.22
N SER A 57 -4.53 2.42 5.17
CA SER A 57 -3.48 1.73 4.39
C SER A 57 -3.25 0.32 4.92
N PHE A 58 -3.20 0.16 6.25
CA PHE A 58 -3.10 -1.15 6.89
C PHE A 58 -4.31 -2.03 6.54
N ASN A 59 -5.53 -1.47 6.64
CA ASN A 59 -6.77 -2.17 6.28
C ASN A 59 -6.81 -2.60 4.81
N ILE A 60 -6.30 -1.77 3.89
CA ILE A 60 -6.18 -2.09 2.46
C ILE A 60 -5.24 -3.29 2.25
N LEU A 61 -4.08 -3.29 2.90
CA LEU A 61 -3.09 -4.37 2.76
C LEU A 61 -3.67 -5.74 3.17
N ILE A 62 -4.46 -5.78 4.26
CA ILE A 62 -5.04 -7.04 4.78
C ILE A 62 -6.45 -7.35 4.23
N SER A 63 -6.95 -6.56 3.28
CA SER A 63 -8.33 -6.64 2.78
C SER A 63 -8.68 -7.92 2.01
N GLY A 64 -7.70 -8.74 1.65
CA GLY A 64 -7.89 -9.93 0.82
C GLY A 64 -8.27 -9.62 -0.63
N LYS A 65 -8.20 -8.36 -1.06
CA LYS A 65 -8.36 -7.97 -2.47
C LYS A 65 -7.17 -8.47 -3.32
N LYS A 66 -7.30 -8.39 -4.64
CA LYS A 66 -6.20 -8.77 -5.55
C LYS A 66 -4.95 -7.91 -5.29
N PRO A 67 -3.74 -8.50 -5.24
CA PRO A 67 -2.51 -7.77 -4.90
C PRO A 67 -2.25 -6.53 -5.76
N LYS A 68 -2.53 -6.60 -7.06
CA LYS A 68 -2.40 -5.43 -7.94
C LYS A 68 -3.30 -4.27 -7.54
N PHE A 69 -4.54 -4.57 -7.14
CA PHE A 69 -5.50 -3.56 -6.70
C PHE A 69 -5.10 -2.97 -5.34
N ILE A 70 -4.61 -3.80 -4.42
CA ILE A 70 -4.01 -3.35 -3.15
C ILE A 70 -2.87 -2.36 -3.43
N PHE A 71 -1.98 -2.68 -4.36
CA PHE A 71 -0.85 -1.82 -4.72
C PHE A 71 -1.31 -0.46 -5.28
N GLU A 72 -2.34 -0.44 -6.13
CA GLU A 72 -2.92 0.78 -6.68
C GLU A 72 -3.52 1.67 -5.55
N GLU A 73 -4.36 1.10 -4.68
CA GLU A 73 -4.95 1.84 -3.54
C GLU A 73 -3.89 2.38 -2.57
N LEU A 74 -2.83 1.60 -2.28
CA LEU A 74 -1.73 2.05 -1.42
C LEU A 74 -0.88 3.16 -2.05
N THR A 75 -0.75 3.17 -3.37
CA THR A 75 -0.06 4.25 -4.08
C THR A 75 -0.80 5.57 -3.87
N GLU A 76 -2.14 5.56 -3.94
CA GLU A 76 -2.96 6.75 -3.66
C GLU A 76 -2.83 7.21 -2.20
N LYS A 77 -2.85 6.28 -1.23
CA LYS A 77 -2.67 6.62 0.19
C LYS A 77 -1.30 7.21 0.49
N LYS A 78 -0.25 6.71 -0.18
CA LYS A 78 1.08 7.32 -0.13
C LYS A 78 1.03 8.77 -0.60
N GLU A 79 0.43 9.06 -1.77
CA GLU A 79 0.31 10.44 -2.23
C GLU A 79 -0.46 11.34 -1.25
N GLN A 80 -1.51 10.82 -0.61
CA GLN A 80 -2.29 11.56 0.39
C GLN A 80 -1.43 11.95 1.59
N ILE A 81 -0.67 11.01 2.17
CA ILE A 81 0.14 11.31 3.36
C ILE A 81 1.35 12.20 3.05
N PHE A 82 1.93 12.08 1.86
CA PHE A 82 2.99 13.00 1.40
C PHE A 82 2.47 14.42 1.18
N LYS A 83 1.26 14.59 0.64
CA LYS A 83 0.63 15.92 0.53
C LYS A 83 0.35 16.49 1.92
N LEU A 84 -0.08 15.65 2.85
CA LEU A 84 -0.32 16.05 4.23
C LEU A 84 0.96 16.54 4.90
N SER A 85 2.08 15.83 4.78
CA SER A 85 3.35 16.23 5.38
C SER A 85 3.94 17.53 4.80
N THR A 86 3.60 17.89 3.57
CA THR A 86 4.01 19.17 2.97
C THR A 86 3.17 20.37 3.41
N LYS A 87 1.94 20.16 3.92
CA LYS A 87 1.07 21.24 4.39
C LYS A 87 1.55 21.90 5.68
N ASP A 88 2.38 21.23 6.48
CA ASP A 88 2.97 21.80 7.70
C ASP A 88 3.93 22.97 7.42
N PHE A 89 4.29 23.24 6.16
CA PHE A 89 5.26 24.27 5.75
C PHE A 89 4.67 25.46 4.97
N GLU A 90 3.35 25.52 4.75
CA GLU A 90 2.65 26.68 4.15
C GLU A 90 2.04 27.60 5.22
#